data_AF-A0A529AK07-F1
#
_entry.id   AF-A0A529AK07-F1
#
_cell.length_a   1.000
_cell.length_b   1.000
_cell.length_c   1.000
_cell.angle_alpha   90.00
_cell.angle_beta   90.00
_cell.angle_gamma   90.00
#
_symmetry.space_group_name_H-M   'P 1'
#
loop_
_entity.id
_entity.type
_entity.pdbx_description
1 polymer ?
#
loop_
_entity_poly.entity_id
_entity_poly.type
_entity_poly.pdbx_seq_one_letter_code
_entity_poly.pdbx_strand_id
1 'polypeptide(L)'
;MSRAGVFCFAQSYARAAAVFWCPRQCANVLPVVAEQPSASPTALPFNLTALSCRTTVLLGPDESQHVHLRDAEHSLHLAVSGADILRPVCLRAEAIWPPALLKHRLWGLECLNALCLDGQLPARLFPPERRGARLTFVLRALDGSLAAASHREIAEALIGEG
;
A
#
# COMPACT_ATOMS: atom_id res chain seq x y z
N MET A 1 4.66 -10.12 -27.72
CA MET A 1 5.17 -10.62 -26.42
C MET A 1 4.80 -9.61 -25.36
N SER A 2 3.76 -9.90 -24.56
CA SER A 2 3.28 -9.00 -23.51
C SER A 2 4.31 -8.97 -22.39
N ARG A 3 4.94 -7.81 -22.14
CA ARG A 3 5.71 -7.60 -20.91
C ARG A 3 4.71 -7.74 -19.76
N ALA A 4 4.91 -8.75 -18.90
CA ALA A 4 4.30 -8.79 -17.58
C ALA A 4 4.88 -7.65 -16.74
N GLY A 5 4.45 -6.43 -17.05
CA GLY A 5 4.76 -5.24 -16.28
C GLY A 5 3.95 -5.29 -15.01
N VAL A 6 4.57 -5.76 -13.93
CA VAL A 6 4.11 -5.41 -12.61
C VAL A 6 4.38 -3.92 -12.48
N PHE A 7 3.35 -3.08 -12.64
CA PHE A 7 3.51 -1.62 -12.48
C PHE A 7 3.67 -1.32 -10.99
N CYS A 8 4.85 -1.66 -10.46
CA CYS A 8 5.36 -1.22 -9.18
C CYS A 8 6.21 0.02 -9.43
N PHE A 9 5.87 1.12 -8.78
CA PHE A 9 6.69 2.33 -8.78
C PHE A 9 7.32 2.48 -7.41
N ALA A 10 8.65 2.48 -7.35
CA ALA A 10 9.40 2.75 -6.14
C ALA A 10 10.12 4.09 -6.28
N GLN A 11 9.97 4.98 -5.30
CA GLN A 11 10.62 6.30 -5.33
C GLN A 11 12.15 6.20 -5.18
N SER A 12 12.68 5.14 -4.57
CA SER A 12 14.11 4.87 -4.43
C SER A 12 14.38 3.41 -4.06
N TYR A 13 15.67 3.01 -4.01
CA TYR A 13 16.12 1.72 -3.47
C TYR A 13 16.27 1.73 -1.93
N ALA A 14 15.98 2.85 -1.27
CA ALA A 14 16.13 2.95 0.18
C ALA A 14 15.04 2.17 0.91
N ARG A 15 15.34 1.70 2.12
CA ARG A 15 14.40 0.96 2.99
C ARG A 15 13.10 1.74 3.28
N ALA A 16 13.13 3.07 3.14
CA ALA A 16 12.00 3.96 3.35
C ALA A 16 11.29 4.39 2.04
N ALA A 17 11.62 3.78 0.89
CA ALA A 17 11.00 4.12 -0.39
C ALA A 17 9.47 3.93 -0.34
N ALA A 18 8.75 4.88 -0.93
CA ALA A 18 7.34 4.68 -1.22
C ALA A 18 7.24 3.73 -2.43
N VAL A 19 6.69 2.55 -2.20
CA VAL A 19 6.34 1.59 -3.26
C VAL A 19 4.83 1.70 -3.49
N PHE A 20 4.42 1.88 -4.74
CA PHE A 20 3.03 1.93 -5.16
C PHE A 20 2.69 0.69 -5.97
N TRP A 21 1.59 0.02 -5.62
CA TRP A 21 1.09 -1.16 -6.33
C TRP A 21 -0.02 -0.79 -7.32
N CYS A 22 -0.03 -1.48 -8.46
CA CYS A 22 -1.13 -1.39 -9.40
C CYS A 22 -2.40 -2.05 -8.82
N PRO A 23 -3.56 -1.37 -8.80
CA PRO A 23 -4.81 -1.95 -8.27
C PRO A 23 -5.32 -3.15 -9.08
N ARG A 24 -4.85 -3.33 -10.33
CA ARG A 24 -5.17 -4.51 -11.15
C ARG A 24 -4.44 -5.77 -10.70
N GLN A 25 -3.36 -5.64 -9.94
CA GLN A 25 -2.49 -6.75 -9.54
C GLN A 25 -2.41 -6.95 -8.03
N CYS A 26 -2.77 -5.93 -7.24
CA CYS A 26 -2.79 -5.99 -5.79
C CYS A 26 -4.19 -5.66 -5.27
N ALA A 27 -4.89 -6.67 -4.75
CA ALA A 27 -6.24 -6.52 -4.21
C ALA A 27 -6.30 -5.61 -2.96
N ASN A 28 -5.16 -5.43 -2.27
CA ASN A 28 -5.03 -4.57 -1.08
C ASN A 28 -5.01 -3.07 -1.43
N VAL A 29 -4.92 -2.70 -2.71
CA VAL A 29 -5.12 -1.30 -3.12
C VAL A 29 -6.62 -1.04 -3.19
N LEU A 30 -7.09 -0.09 -2.38
CA LEU A 30 -8.50 0.29 -2.32
C LEU A 30 -8.80 1.31 -3.42
N PRO A 31 -9.64 0.99 -4.42
CA PRO A 31 -10.12 1.97 -5.38
C PRO A 31 -11.16 2.86 -4.71
N VAL A 32 -10.99 4.16 -4.89
CA VAL A 32 -11.94 5.18 -4.44
C VAL A 32 -12.10 6.24 -5.52
N VAL A 33 -13.27 6.86 -5.56
CA VAL A 33 -13.56 8.02 -6.40
C VAL A 33 -13.56 9.25 -5.51
N ALA A 34 -12.74 10.24 -5.87
CA ALA A 34 -12.73 11.55 -5.25
C ALA A 34 -13.75 12.45 -5.96
N GLU A 35 -14.65 13.03 -5.19
CA GLU A 35 -15.63 14.00 -5.65
C GLU A 35 -15.40 15.35 -4.96
N GLN A 36 -15.73 16.44 -5.66
CA GLN A 36 -15.72 17.76 -5.02
C GLN A 36 -16.74 17.79 -3.87
N PRO A 37 -16.38 18.36 -2.71
CA PRO A 37 -17.33 18.48 -1.60
C PRO A 37 -18.53 19.35 -2.01
N SER A 38 -19.74 18.86 -1.75
CA SER A 38 -20.96 19.64 -1.91
C SER A 38 -21.01 20.79 -0.90
N ALA A 39 -21.80 21.83 -1.17
CA ALA A 39 -21.97 22.98 -0.27
C ALA A 39 -22.50 22.61 1.14
N SER A 40 -23.19 21.47 1.27
CA SER A 40 -23.67 20.91 2.54
C SER A 40 -23.31 19.41 2.64
N PRO A 41 -22.06 19.06 2.99
CA PRO A 41 -21.64 17.68 2.99
C PRO A 41 -22.18 16.95 4.23
N THR A 42 -22.67 15.72 4.07
CA THR A 42 -23.18 14.88 5.16
C THR A 42 -22.05 14.41 6.11
N ALA A 43 -20.82 14.38 5.63
CA ALA A 43 -19.62 14.01 6.37
C ALA A 43 -18.51 15.05 6.13
N LEU A 44 -17.55 15.13 7.05
CA LEU A 44 -16.38 15.98 6.86
C LEU A 44 -15.61 15.53 5.61
N PRO A 45 -15.15 16.47 4.76
CA PRO A 45 -14.37 16.13 3.59
C PRO A 45 -13.04 15.50 4.01
N PHE A 46 -12.64 14.48 3.26
CA PHE A 46 -11.34 13.84 3.39
C PHE A 46 -10.25 14.83 2.97
N ASN A 47 -9.29 15.07 3.85
CA ASN A 47 -8.17 15.97 3.60
C ASN A 47 -6.86 15.31 4.03
N LEU A 48 -5.96 15.11 3.06
CA LEU A 48 -4.65 14.50 3.30
C LEU A 48 -3.79 15.27 4.30
N THR A 49 -3.92 16.60 4.36
CA THR A 49 -3.12 17.42 5.30
C THR A 49 -3.59 17.31 6.74
N ALA A 50 -4.81 16.80 6.96
CA ALA A 50 -5.36 16.60 8.31
C ALA A 50 -4.99 15.24 8.91
N LEU A 51 -4.40 14.34 8.12
CA LEU A 51 -4.01 13.01 8.60
C LEU A 51 -2.69 13.08 9.39
N SER A 52 -2.63 12.38 10.52
CA SER A 52 -1.43 12.25 11.35
C SER A 52 -0.38 11.28 10.78
N CYS A 53 -0.69 10.59 9.68
CA CYS A 53 0.20 9.61 9.06
C CYS A 53 1.03 10.23 7.92
N ARG A 54 2.14 9.57 7.57
CA ARG A 54 2.94 9.95 6.41
C ARG A 54 2.16 9.62 5.15
N THR A 55 1.87 10.66 4.38
CA THR A 55 1.18 10.54 3.08
C THR A 55 2.16 10.75 1.95
N THR A 56 2.13 9.88 0.95
CA THR A 56 2.82 10.07 -0.33
C THR A 56 1.81 9.94 -1.47
N VAL A 57 1.76 10.92 -2.37
CA VAL A 57 0.88 10.92 -3.53
C VAL A 57 1.73 10.79 -4.79
N LEU A 58 1.36 9.85 -5.65
CA LEU A 58 1.91 9.69 -6.99
C LEU A 58 0.82 10.06 -7.99
N LEU A 59 1.09 11.11 -8.77
CA LEU A 59 0.25 11.53 -9.89
C LEU A 59 0.75 10.84 -11.16
N GLY A 60 -0.11 10.04 -11.77
CA GLY A 60 0.12 9.36 -13.03
C GLY A 60 -0.20 10.27 -14.23
N PRO A 61 0.35 9.94 -15.41
CA PRO A 61 0.10 10.70 -16.64
C PRO A 61 -1.35 10.60 -17.13
N ASP A 62 -2.08 9.55 -16.76
CA ASP A 62 -3.48 9.31 -17.16
C ASP A 62 -4.49 9.91 -16.17
N GLU A 63 -4.11 10.99 -15.48
CA GLU A 63 -4.84 11.59 -14.35
C GLU A 63 -5.09 10.60 -13.18
N SER A 64 -4.44 9.43 -13.19
CA SER A 64 -4.54 8.45 -12.12
C SER A 64 -3.80 8.96 -10.89
N GLN A 65 -4.44 8.88 -9.73
CA GLN A 65 -3.86 9.35 -8.48
C GLN A 65 -3.66 8.15 -7.56
N HIS A 66 -2.46 7.97 -7.05
CA HIS A 66 -2.15 6.87 -6.12
C HIS A 66 -1.71 7.45 -4.79
N VAL A 67 -2.38 7.06 -3.71
CA VAL A 67 -2.08 7.55 -2.37
C VAL A 67 -1.54 6.41 -1.54
N HIS A 68 -0.41 6.64 -0.89
CA HIS A 68 0.19 5.74 0.08
C HIS A 68 0.17 6.42 1.43
N LEU A 69 -0.65 5.90 2.33
CA LEU A 69 -0.80 6.32 3.72
C LEU A 69 -0.01 5.34 4.58
N ARG A 70 0.92 5.84 5.38
CA ARG A 70 1.83 5.01 6.16
C ARG A 70 1.99 5.59 7.57
N ASP A 71 1.78 4.77 8.58
CA ASP A 71 2.21 5.06 9.95
C ASP A 71 3.54 4.34 10.25
N ALA A 72 3.91 4.20 11.52
CA ALA A 72 5.19 3.59 11.90
C ALA A 72 5.36 2.14 11.39
N GLU A 73 4.28 1.35 11.33
CA GLU A 73 4.35 -0.10 11.06
C GLU A 73 3.43 -0.57 9.93
N HIS A 74 2.45 0.24 9.53
CA HIS A 74 1.37 -0.17 8.67
C HIS A 74 1.19 0.78 7.49
N SER A 75 0.61 0.28 6.41
CA SER A 75 0.37 1.07 5.21
C SER A 75 -0.93 0.73 4.52
N LEU A 76 -1.65 1.75 4.08
CA LEU A 76 -2.85 1.66 3.25
C LEU A 76 -2.60 2.35 1.90
N HIS A 77 -2.99 1.67 0.82
CA HIS A 77 -2.83 2.19 -0.54
C HIS A 77 -4.20 2.46 -1.17
N LEU A 78 -4.35 3.64 -1.75
CA LEU A 78 -5.55 4.04 -2.48
C LEU A 78 -5.23 4.22 -3.96
N ALA A 79 -6.11 3.74 -4.82
CA ALA A 79 -6.17 4.14 -6.22
C ALA A 79 -7.35 5.11 -6.36
N VAL A 80 -7.04 6.37 -6.60
CA VAL A 80 -7.99 7.48 -6.62
C VAL A 80 -8.24 7.89 -8.06
N SER A 81 -9.51 8.00 -8.43
CA SER A 81 -9.97 8.61 -9.68
C SER A 81 -10.88 9.80 -9.39
N GLY A 82 -11.13 10.65 -10.39
CA GLY A 82 -11.99 11.82 -10.25
C GLY A 82 -11.22 13.07 -9.84
N ALA A 83 -11.75 13.81 -8.86
CA ALA A 83 -11.21 15.10 -8.43
C ALA A 83 -9.78 14.99 -7.86
N ASP A 84 -9.09 16.14 -7.81
CA ASP A 84 -7.73 16.26 -7.25
C ASP A 84 -7.71 15.95 -5.74
N ILE A 85 -7.04 14.85 -5.36
CA ILE A 85 -6.92 14.36 -3.99
C ILE A 85 -6.06 15.25 -3.09
N LEU A 86 -5.27 16.16 -3.67
CA LEU A 86 -4.48 17.13 -2.92
C LEU A 86 -5.36 18.23 -2.32
N ARG A 87 -6.64 18.32 -2.71
CA ARG A 87 -7.64 19.20 -2.13
C ARG A 87 -8.59 18.39 -1.23
N PRO A 88 -9.33 19.06 -0.32
CA PRO A 88 -10.41 18.39 0.41
C PRO A 88 -11.46 17.81 -0.56
N VAL A 89 -11.76 16.51 -0.42
CA VAL A 89 -12.69 15.78 -1.30
C VAL A 89 -13.63 14.87 -0.52
N CYS A 90 -14.74 14.48 -1.13
CA CYS A 90 -15.55 13.36 -0.65
C CYS A 90 -15.04 12.07 -1.31
N LEU A 91 -14.65 11.07 -0.53
CA LEU A 91 -14.27 9.76 -1.05
C LEU A 91 -15.48 8.84 -1.11
N ARG A 92 -15.67 8.19 -2.28
CA ARG A 92 -16.64 7.12 -2.47
C ARG A 92 -15.94 5.82 -2.85
N ALA A 93 -16.50 4.70 -2.41
CA ALA A 93 -16.13 3.39 -2.90
C ALA A 93 -17.38 2.71 -3.49
N GLU A 94 -17.17 1.89 -4.51
CA GLU A 94 -18.20 0.97 -4.99
C GLU A 94 -18.66 0.08 -3.84
N ALA A 95 -19.96 -0.20 -3.70
CA ALA A 95 -20.49 -1.01 -2.60
C ALA A 95 -20.66 -2.50 -2.96
N ILE A 96 -20.63 -2.83 -4.25
CA ILE A 96 -20.87 -4.18 -4.76
C ILE A 96 -19.59 -4.64 -5.45
N TRP A 97 -19.02 -5.74 -4.98
CA TRP A 97 -17.77 -6.27 -5.53
C TRP A 97 -17.88 -7.75 -5.90
N PRO A 98 -17.01 -8.23 -6.80
CA PRO A 98 -16.80 -9.66 -6.96
C PRO A 98 -16.43 -10.32 -5.62
N PRO A 99 -16.94 -11.53 -5.31
CA PRO A 99 -16.68 -12.21 -4.03
C PRO A 99 -15.20 -12.36 -3.69
N ALA A 100 -14.34 -12.54 -4.70
CA ALA A 100 -12.89 -12.66 -4.54
C ALA A 100 -12.22 -11.40 -3.95
N LEU A 101 -12.85 -10.23 -4.09
CA LEU A 101 -12.33 -8.95 -3.60
C LEU A 101 -12.96 -8.50 -2.28
N LEU A 102 -14.11 -9.07 -1.90
CA LEU A 102 -14.91 -8.60 -0.77
C LEU A 102 -14.09 -8.41 0.51
N LYS A 103 -13.29 -9.41 0.90
CA LYS A 103 -12.46 -9.34 2.11
C LYS A 103 -11.46 -8.18 2.05
N HIS A 104 -10.81 -7.98 0.90
CA HIS A 104 -9.82 -6.93 0.71
C HIS A 104 -10.45 -5.53 0.67
N ARG A 105 -11.66 -5.42 0.10
CA ARG A 105 -12.41 -4.15 0.04
C ARG A 105 -12.91 -3.73 1.41
N LEU A 106 -13.49 -4.66 2.17
CA LEU A 106 -13.89 -4.42 3.55
C LEU A 106 -12.70 -4.04 4.42
N TRP A 107 -11.59 -4.78 4.30
CA TRP A 107 -10.34 -4.46 4.99
C TRP A 107 -9.85 -3.04 4.68
N GLY A 108 -9.78 -2.67 3.39
CA GLY A 108 -9.32 -1.35 2.98
C GLY A 108 -10.23 -0.22 3.49
N LEU A 109 -11.54 -0.43 3.47
CA LEU A 109 -12.51 0.52 4.01
C LEU A 109 -12.42 0.65 5.53
N GLU A 110 -12.22 -0.45 6.25
CA GLU A 110 -12.02 -0.41 7.70
C GLU A 110 -10.73 0.35 8.06
N CYS A 111 -9.64 0.09 7.33
CA CYS A 111 -8.38 0.83 7.47
C CYS A 111 -8.56 2.33 7.20
N LEU A 112 -9.26 2.69 6.10
CA LEU A 112 -9.50 4.09 5.75
C LEU A 112 -10.35 4.79 6.81
N ASN A 113 -11.41 4.14 7.29
CA ASN A 113 -12.30 4.70 8.31
C ASN A 113 -11.57 4.89 9.65
N ALA A 114 -10.79 3.89 10.09
CA ALA A 114 -9.98 4.00 11.30
C ALA A 114 -8.94 5.12 11.18
N LEU A 115 -8.31 5.27 10.01
CA LEU A 115 -7.36 6.36 9.79
C LEU A 115 -8.04 7.75 9.84
N CYS A 116 -9.26 7.88 9.31
CA CYS A 116 -10.02 9.12 9.34
C CYS A 116 -10.55 9.48 10.74
N LEU A 117 -10.94 8.47 11.54
CA LEU A 117 -11.53 8.67 12.87
C LEU A 117 -10.47 8.76 13.97
N ASP A 118 -9.50 7.84 13.96
CA ASP A 118 -8.54 7.62 15.05
C ASP A 118 -7.12 8.12 14.67
N GLY A 119 -6.88 8.46 13.40
CA GLY A 119 -5.59 8.94 12.91
C GLY A 119 -4.50 7.86 12.77
N GLN A 120 -4.82 6.58 13.02
CA GLN A 120 -3.87 5.47 13.03
C GLN A 120 -4.45 4.22 12.36
N LEU A 121 -3.58 3.36 11.80
CA LEU A 121 -4.02 2.08 11.26
C LEU A 121 -4.06 1.03 12.38
N PRO A 122 -5.20 0.32 12.58
CA PRO A 122 -5.30 -0.65 13.66
C PRO A 122 -4.44 -1.89 13.40
N ALA A 123 -3.52 -2.21 14.32
CA ALA A 123 -2.64 -3.38 14.21
C ALA A 123 -3.38 -4.71 13.97
N ARG A 124 -4.62 -4.86 14.48
CA ARG A 124 -5.48 -6.03 14.24
C ARG A 124 -5.76 -6.31 12.76
N LEU A 125 -5.70 -5.27 11.92
CA LEU A 125 -5.92 -5.36 10.47
C LEU A 125 -4.65 -5.73 9.70
N PHE A 126 -3.49 -5.74 10.36
CA PHE A 126 -2.20 -6.03 9.73
C PHE A 126 -1.56 -7.27 10.39
N PRO A 127 -2.18 -8.46 10.24
CA PRO A 127 -1.60 -9.66 10.80
C PRO A 127 -0.22 -9.93 10.16
N PRO A 128 0.79 -10.35 10.94
CA PRO A 128 2.10 -10.70 10.40
C PRO A 128 1.98 -11.75 9.30
N GLU A 129 2.74 -11.58 8.21
CA GLU A 129 2.84 -12.60 7.17
C GLU A 129 3.46 -13.86 7.77
N ARG A 130 2.68 -14.96 7.80
CA ARG A 130 3.07 -16.23 8.42
C ARG A 130 4.37 -16.77 7.83
N ARG A 131 4.64 -16.47 6.56
CA ARG A 131 5.85 -16.89 5.85
C ARG A 131 6.98 -15.87 5.94
N GLY A 132 6.81 -14.75 6.66
CA GLY A 132 7.71 -13.60 6.65
C GLY A 132 9.16 -13.97 7.01
N ALA A 133 9.35 -14.77 8.07
CA ALA A 133 10.67 -15.24 8.46
C ALA A 133 11.34 -16.09 7.37
N ARG A 134 10.60 -17.05 6.80
CA ARG A 134 11.07 -17.91 5.72
C ARG A 134 11.39 -17.11 4.44
N LEU A 135 10.53 -16.18 4.05
CA LEU A 135 10.75 -15.34 2.87
C LEU A 135 11.96 -14.42 3.07
N THR A 136 12.11 -13.83 4.24
CA THR A 136 13.28 -13.01 4.60
C THR A 136 14.56 -13.83 4.50
N PHE A 137 14.55 -15.06 5.01
CA PHE A 137 15.69 -15.97 4.88
C PHE A 137 16.04 -16.26 3.42
N VAL A 138 15.05 -16.60 2.59
CA VAL A 138 15.25 -16.89 1.16
C VAL A 138 15.78 -15.67 0.40
N LEU A 139 15.24 -14.48 0.67
CA LEU A 139 15.70 -13.24 0.03
C LEU A 139 17.14 -12.90 0.41
N ARG A 140 17.52 -13.07 1.68
CA ARG A 140 18.93 -12.86 2.10
C ARG A 140 19.88 -13.87 1.47
N ALA A 141 19.46 -15.13 1.31
CA ALA A 141 20.26 -16.14 0.61
C ALA A 141 20.43 -15.78 -0.88
N LEU A 142 19.37 -15.27 -1.50
CA LEU A 142 19.42 -14.75 -2.87
C LEU A 142 20.38 -13.56 -2.98
N ASP A 143 20.33 -12.61 -2.05
CA ASP A 143 21.25 -11.46 -2.02
C ASP A 143 22.72 -11.92 -1.98
N GLY A 144 23.04 -12.91 -1.14
CA GLY A 144 24.38 -13.51 -1.07
C GLY A 144 24.80 -14.20 -2.37
N SER A 145 23.89 -14.95 -3.00
CA SER A 145 24.15 -15.59 -4.29
C SER A 145 24.39 -14.56 -5.41
N LEU A 146 23.63 -13.47 -5.43
CA LEU A 146 23.83 -12.35 -6.37
C LEU A 146 25.14 -11.61 -6.13
N ALA A 147 25.64 -11.61 -4.89
CA ALA A 147 26.97 -11.12 -4.53
C ALA A 147 28.11 -12.14 -4.81
N ALA A 148 27.81 -13.24 -5.51
CA ALA A 148 28.74 -14.33 -5.85
C ALA A 148 29.35 -15.08 -4.64
N ALA A 149 28.70 -15.03 -3.47
CA ALA A 149 29.08 -15.86 -2.33
C ALA A 149 28.80 -17.34 -2.60
N SER A 150 29.66 -18.22 -2.10
CA SER A 150 29.45 -19.67 -2.16
C SER A 150 28.29 -20.10 -1.25
N HIS A 151 27.71 -21.28 -1.54
CA HIS A 151 26.66 -21.85 -0.67
C HIS A 151 27.11 -22.00 0.78
N ARG A 152 28.42 -22.26 1.01
CA ARG A 152 28.98 -22.38 2.35
C ARG A 152 28.97 -21.03 3.08
N GLU A 153 29.49 -19.97 2.45
CA GLU A 153 29.52 -18.63 3.04
C GLU A 153 28.11 -18.09 3.32
N ILE A 154 27.15 -18.37 2.43
CA ILE A 154 25.74 -18.00 2.65
C ILE A 154 25.16 -18.75 3.85
N ALA A 155 25.44 -20.06 3.97
CA ALA A 155 24.96 -20.86 5.11
C ALA A 155 25.56 -20.37 6.44
N GLU A 156 26.87 -20.12 6.47
CA GLU A 156 27.58 -19.59 7.64
C GLU A 156 27.00 -18.22 8.07
N ALA A 157 26.70 -17.33 7.12
CA ALA A 157 26.14 -16.01 7.42
C ALA A 157 24.68 -16.04 7.92
N LEU A 158 23.86 -17.00 7.46
CA LEU A 158 22.43 -17.03 7.78
C LEU A 158 22.06 -17.97 8.93
N ILE A 159 22.85 -19.02 9.15
CA ILE A 159 22.57 -20.09 10.12
C ILE A 159 23.65 -20.13 11.21
N GLY A 160 24.86 -19.62 10.94
CA GLY A 160 26.03 -19.70 11.81
C GLY A 160 27.01 -20.79 11.37
N GLU A 161 28.18 -20.83 12.02
CA GLU A 161 29.13 -21.94 11.86
C GLU A 161 28.57 -23.20 12.54
N GLY A 162 28.66 -24.33 11.83
CA GLY A 162 28.33 -25.66 12.35
C GLY A 162 29.53 -26.35 12.99
#